data_AF-A0A7Y1YM66-F1
#
_entry.id   AF-A0A7Y1YM66-F1
#
_cell.length_a   1.000
_cell.length_b   1.000
_cell.length_c   1.000
_cell.angle_alpha   90.00
_cell.angle_beta   90.00
_cell.angle_gamma   90.00
#
_symmetry.space_group_name_H-M   'P 1'
#
loop_
_entity.id
_entity.type
_entity.pdbx_description
1 polymer ?
#
loop_
_entity_poly.entity_id
_entity_poly.type
_entity_poly.pdbx_seq_one_letter_code
_entity_poly.pdbx_strand_id
1 'polypeptide(L)'
;GGFGVVAGLGLAALGGAMIPLEFFNDTMQTVAHFTPHAWALEGFAELVRRDANVVDILPQLGALAVFALVFLGLAAWRLRVAITRP
;
A
#
# COMPACT_ATOMS: atom_id res chain seq x y z
N GLY A 1 -14.10 10.89 -7.46
CA GLY A 1 -15.32 11.06 -6.65
C GLY A 1 -15.02 10.77 -5.19
N GLY A 2 -15.81 11.31 -4.26
CA GLY A 2 -15.52 11.27 -2.81
C GLY A 2 -15.29 9.87 -2.22
N PHE A 3 -15.86 8.82 -2.80
CA PHE A 3 -15.65 7.43 -2.37
C PHE A 3 -14.17 7.01 -2.37
N GLY A 4 -13.40 7.42 -3.37
CA GLY A 4 -11.96 7.10 -3.43
C GLY A 4 -11.16 7.74 -2.31
N VAL A 5 -11.57 8.94 -1.88
CA VAL A 5 -10.93 9.66 -0.76
C VAL A 5 -11.24 8.97 0.56
N VAL A 6 -12.51 8.64 0.81
CA VAL A 6 -12.92 7.94 2.05
C VAL A 6 -12.27 6.56 2.15
N ALA A 7 -12.26 5.80 1.05
CA ALA A 7 -11.59 4.50 1.00
C ALA A 7 -10.07 4.65 1.23
N GLY A 8 -9.44 5.65 0.61
CA GLY A 8 -8.01 5.94 0.79
C GLY A 8 -7.66 6.27 2.24
N LEU A 9 -8.45 7.12 2.89
CA LEU A 9 -8.26 7.46 4.31
C LEU A 9 -8.44 6.25 5.23
N GLY A 10 -9.45 5.41 4.98
CA GLY A 10 -9.66 4.17 5.74
C GLY A 10 -8.49 3.19 5.60
N LEU A 11 -7.98 3.01 4.38
CA LEU A 11 -6.81 2.17 4.11
C LEU A 11 -5.52 2.73 4.71
N ALA A 12 -5.37 4.06 4.77
CA ALA A 12 -4.23 4.69 5.42
C ALA A 12 -4.25 4.48 6.95
N ALA A 13 -5.43 4.61 7.57
CA ALA A 13 -5.59 4.33 9.00
C ALA A 13 -5.29 2.87 9.34
N LEU A 14 -5.79 1.92 8.53
CA LEU A 14 -5.53 0.49 8.71
C LEU A 14 -4.07 0.09 8.41
N GLY A 15 -3.42 0.78 7.48
CA GLY A 15 -2.05 0.50 7.07
C GLY A 15 -0.96 1.10 7.97
N GLY A 16 -1.33 1.61 9.15
CA GLY A 16 -0.38 2.11 10.15
C GLY A 16 0.05 3.57 9.98
N ALA A 17 -0.65 4.38 9.17
CA ALA A 17 -0.28 5.78 8.98
C ALA A 17 -0.56 6.66 10.21
N MET A 18 -1.46 6.23 11.10
CA MET A 18 -1.77 6.95 12.35
C MET A 18 -1.04 6.39 13.57
N ILE A 19 -0.81 5.08 13.59
CA ILE A 19 -0.13 4.37 14.68
C ILE A 19 0.88 3.42 14.01
N PRO A 20 2.16 3.46 14.41
CA PRO A 20 3.17 2.58 13.83
C PRO A 20 2.80 1.11 13.96
N LEU A 21 3.09 0.32 12.92
CA LEU A 21 2.79 -1.11 12.85
C LEU A 21 3.43 -1.93 13.98
N GLU A 22 4.52 -1.44 14.55
CA GLU A 22 5.20 -2.02 15.73
C GLU A 22 4.31 -2.10 16.98
N PHE A 23 3.20 -1.35 17.04
CA PHE A 23 2.23 -1.41 18.13
C PHE A 23 1.02 -2.30 17.83
N PHE A 24 0.94 -2.91 16.64
CA PHE A 24 -0.18 -3.77 16.24
C PHE A 24 0.06 -5.20 16.73
N ASN A 25 -1.02 -5.93 17.00
CA ASN A 25 -0.92 -7.38 17.20
C ASN A 25 -0.69 -8.11 15.86
N ASP A 26 -0.23 -9.36 15.91
CA ASP A 26 0.15 -10.14 14.71
C ASP A 26 -0.96 -10.20 13.65
N THR A 27 -2.22 -10.33 14.10
CA THR A 27 -3.38 -10.36 13.21
C THR A 27 -3.60 -9.03 12.50
N MET A 28 -3.53 -7.91 13.23
CA MET A 28 -3.69 -6.57 12.68
C MET A 28 -2.53 -6.20 11.75
N GLN A 29 -1.31 -6.63 12.09
CA GLN A 29 -0.16 -6.43 11.22
C GLN A 29 -0.34 -7.17 9.90
N THR A 30 -0.81 -8.43 9.94
CA THR A 30 -1.14 -9.21 8.73
C THR A 30 -2.20 -8.50 7.89
N VAL A 31 -3.26 -7.97 8.52
CA VAL A 31 -4.31 -7.22 7.82
C VAL A 31 -3.77 -5.93 7.21
N ALA A 32 -2.90 -5.21 7.90
CA ALA A 32 -2.32 -3.96 7.42
C ALA A 32 -1.47 -4.16 6.15
N HIS A 33 -0.79 -5.31 6.02
CA HIS A 33 0.00 -5.69 4.84
C HIS A 33 -0.83 -5.93 3.58
N PHE A 34 -2.17 -6.04 3.68
CA PHE A 34 -3.05 -6.00 2.51
C PHE A 34 -3.20 -4.59 1.92
N THR A 35 -2.66 -3.57 2.58
CA THR A 35 -2.66 -2.19 2.10
C THR A 35 -1.25 -1.78 1.66
N PRO A 36 -1.11 -0.93 0.63
CA PRO A 36 0.19 -0.43 0.21
C PRO A 36 0.85 0.47 1.26
N HIS A 37 0.08 1.05 2.18
CA HIS A 37 0.58 1.96 3.21
C HIS A 37 1.53 1.27 4.20
N ALA A 38 1.24 0.01 4.59
CA ALA A 38 2.07 -0.72 5.54
C ALA A 38 3.49 -0.94 5.00
N TRP A 39 3.59 -1.43 3.75
CA TRP A 39 4.88 -1.63 3.07
C TRP A 39 5.68 -0.34 2.92
N ALA A 40 5.02 0.78 2.59
CA ALA A 40 5.67 2.08 2.47
C ALA A 40 6.24 2.56 3.81
N LEU A 41 5.44 2.50 4.88
CA LEU A 41 5.85 2.96 6.20
C LEU A 41 6.96 2.10 6.79
N GLU A 42 6.91 0.78 6.61
CA GLU A 42 7.98 -0.11 7.03
C GLU A 42 9.28 0.15 6.26
N GLY A 43 9.22 0.32 4.94
CA GLY A 43 10.39 0.66 4.13
C GLY A 43 11.02 1.99 4.54
N PHE A 44 10.20 3.00 4.82
CA PHE A 44 10.70 4.28 5.36
C PHE A 44 11.29 4.12 6.76
N ALA A 45 10.65 3.36 7.65
CA ALA A 45 11.16 3.13 9.00
C ALA A 45 12.52 2.41 8.97
N GLU A 46 12.70 1.45 8.06
CA GLU A 46 13.96 0.73 7.85
C GLU A 46 15.08 1.70 7.43
N LEU A 47 14.85 2.51 6.39
CA LEU A 47 15.83 3.49 5.91
C LEU A 47 16.19 4.55 6.96
N VAL A 48 15.20 5.07 7.69
CA VAL A 48 15.38 6.23 8.57
C VAL A 48 15.87 5.83 9.97
N ARG A 49 15.46 4.65 10.48
CA ARG A 49 15.72 4.26 11.88
C ARG A 49 16.82 3.21 12.02
N ARG A 50 17.19 2.50 10.95
CA ARG A 50 18.09 1.32 11.03
C ARG A 50 19.36 1.43 10.20
N ASP A 51 19.70 2.63 9.71
CA ASP A 51 20.85 2.88 8.81
C ASP A 51 20.86 1.92 7.59
N ALA A 52 19.66 1.52 7.14
CA ALA A 52 19.49 0.56 6.06
C ALA A 52 19.67 1.22 4.69
N ASN A 53 20.04 0.43 3.71
CA ASN A 53 20.25 0.88 2.33
C ASN A 53 19.02 0.53 1.47
N VAL A 54 18.99 1.06 0.24
CA VAL A 54 17.93 0.73 -0.73
C VAL A 54 17.84 -0.77 -0.98
N VAL A 55 18.95 -1.50 -0.86
CA VAL A 55 18.97 -2.95 -1.06
C VAL A 55 18.13 -3.69 -0.02
N ASP A 56 18.12 -3.19 1.21
CA ASP A 56 17.44 -3.82 2.34
C ASP A 56 15.91 -3.67 2.26
N ILE A 57 15.45 -2.65 1.52
CA ILE A 57 14.01 -2.38 1.31
C ILE A 57 13.46 -2.90 -0.03
N LEU A 58 14.22 -3.73 -0.75
CA LEU A 58 13.74 -4.36 -1.99
C LEU A 58 12.40 -5.08 -1.82
N PRO A 59 12.15 -5.83 -0.73
CA PRO A 59 10.87 -6.50 -0.54
C PRO A 59 9.68 -5.52 -0.51
N GLN A 60 9.83 -4.39 0.18
CA GLN A 60 8.82 -3.35 0.31
C GLN A 60 8.59 -2.65 -1.03
N LEU A 61 9.67 -2.33 -1.76
CA LEU A 61 9.58 -1.78 -3.11
C LEU A 61 8.90 -2.76 -4.08
N GLY A 62 9.21 -4.05 -3.98
CA GLY A 62 8.59 -5.11 -4.77
C GLY A 62 7.09 -5.20 -4.51
N ALA A 63 6.66 -5.19 -3.25
CA ALA A 63 5.24 -5.20 -2.90
C ALA A 63 4.51 -3.96 -3.45
N LEU A 64 5.09 -2.77 -3.31
CA LEU A 64 4.53 -1.53 -3.86
C LEU A 64 4.43 -1.58 -5.39
N ALA A 65 5.44 -2.13 -6.08
CA ALA A 65 5.40 -2.32 -7.52
C ALA A 65 4.28 -3.28 -7.95
N VAL A 66 4.07 -4.37 -7.21
CA VAL A 66 2.95 -5.30 -7.44
C VAL A 66 1.61 -4.56 -7.30
N PHE A 67 1.42 -3.79 -6.23
CA PHE A 67 0.20 -2.97 -6.07
C PHE A 67 0.01 -2.01 -7.24
N ALA A 68 1.07 -1.32 -7.69
CA ALA A 68 1.01 -0.40 -8.82
C ALA A 68 0.56 -1.11 -10.10
N LEU A 69 1.16 -2.27 -10.42
CA LEU A 69 0.79 -3.06 -11.59
C LEU A 69 -0.65 -3.57 -11.53
N VAL A 70 -1.10 -4.03 -10.36
CA VAL A 70 -2.48 -4.49 -10.15
C VAL A 70 -3.47 -3.35 -10.35
N PHE A 71 -3.27 -2.20 -9.70
CA PHE A 71 -4.19 -1.08 -9.84
C PHE A 71 -4.18 -0.50 -11.25
N LEU A 72 -3.01 -0.40 -11.88
CA LEU A 72 -2.90 0.06 -13.26
C LEU A 72 -3.61 -0.89 -14.22
N GLY A 73 -3.43 -2.20 -14.06
CA GLY A 73 -4.10 -3.22 -14.87
C GLY A 73 -5.62 -3.18 -14.71
N LEU A 74 -6.11 -3.08 -13.47
CA LEU A 74 -7.54 -2.93 -13.19
C LEU A 74 -8.12 -1.64 -13.77
N ALA A 75 -7.38 -0.53 -13.65
CA ALA A 75 -7.80 0.76 -14.20
C ALA A 75 -7.86 0.72 -15.73
N ALA A 76 -6.83 0.18 -16.38
CA ALA A 76 -6.77 0.03 -17.83
C ALA A 76 -7.89 -0.89 -18.36
N TRP A 77 -8.13 -2.02 -17.68
CA TRP A 77 -9.24 -2.92 -18.02
C TRP A 77 -10.59 -2.23 -17.88
N ARG A 78 -10.83 -1.55 -16.74
CA ARG A 78 -12.10 -0.84 -16.50
C ARG A 78 -12.32 0.29 -17.50
N LEU A 79 -11.26 1.01 -17.87
CA LEU A 79 -11.30 2.04 -18.90
C LEU A 79 -11.66 1.45 -20.26
N ARG A 80 -11.03 0.34 -20.65
CA ARG A 80 -11.37 -0.38 -21.90
C ARG A 80 -12.84 -0.80 -21.92
N VAL A 81 -13.34 -1.39 -20.83
CA VAL A 81 -14.74 -1.82 -20.72
C VAL A 81 -15.69 -0.63 -20.81
N ALA A 82 -15.36 0.51 -20.20
CA ALA A 82 -16.19 1.69 -20.25
C ALA A 82 -16.28 2.29 -21.67
N ILE A 83 -15.18 2.31 -22.41
CA ILE A 83 -15.12 2.86 -23.77
C ILE A 83 -15.80 1.94 -24.80
N THR A 84 -15.78 0.62 -24.57
CA THR A 84 -16.36 -0.36 -25.52
C THR A 84 -17.83 -0.68 -25.30
N ARG A 85 -18.47 -0.09 -24.28
CA ARG A 85 -19.93 -0.17 -24.09
C ARG A 85 -20.61 0.91 -24.96
N PRO A 86 -21.44 0.53 -25.94
CA PRO A 86 -22.17 1.47 -26.80
C PRO A 86 -23.26 2.23 -26.05
#